data_AF-A0A9D8A9B3-F1
#
_entry.id   AF-A0A9D8A9B3-F1
#
_cell.length_a   1.000
_cell.length_b   1.000
_cell.length_c   1.000
_cell.angle_alpha   90.00
_cell.angle_beta   90.00
_cell.angle_gamma   90.00
#
_symmetry.space_group_name_H-M   'P 1'
#
loop_
_entity.id
_entity.type
_entity.pdbx_description
1 polymer ?
#
loop_
_entity_poly.entity_id
_entity_poly.type
_entity_poly.pdbx_seq_one_letter_code
_entity_poly.pdbx_strand_id
1 'polypeptide(L)'
;MIKKFLLIIIISFLPLFIGGISCDDCPESEDRFKVTSLIWGEWEASYSENARPQLKFSEINNGSVRYNKFAIVNSVEKETYYSLSERLNQIFTTNTLLACQRPPPRTDEKLNDIKIFSNRDYNLDYLYNSNLADLFDVIISSWTTGESDVKYNLVDYLKSNPFVPNSMTLILREPPSSTNEFEFRVEYYLDGIDHDYFDHLTKRIIIRTE
;
A
#
# COMPACT_ATOMS: atom_id res chain seq x y z
N MET A 1 -44.01 16.77 -43.45
CA MET A 1 -42.69 17.23 -42.97
C MET A 1 -42.25 16.54 -41.67
N ILE A 2 -43.14 16.40 -40.68
CA ILE A 2 -42.83 15.82 -39.35
C ILE A 2 -42.19 14.41 -39.41
N LYS A 3 -42.69 13.51 -40.29
CA LYS A 3 -42.14 12.15 -40.43
C LYS A 3 -40.69 12.09 -40.94
N LYS A 4 -40.25 13.06 -41.76
CA LYS A 4 -38.88 13.11 -42.29
C LYS A 4 -37.89 13.67 -41.27
N PHE A 5 -38.34 14.60 -40.43
CA PHE A 5 -37.53 15.20 -39.36
C PHE A 5 -37.25 14.20 -38.23
N LEU A 6 -38.25 13.40 -37.85
CA LEU A 6 -38.10 12.32 -36.85
C LEU A 6 -37.12 11.23 -37.30
N LEU A 7 -37.11 10.90 -38.60
CA LEU A 7 -36.18 9.89 -39.15
C LEU A 7 -34.73 10.38 -39.11
N ILE A 8 -34.48 11.66 -39.35
CA ILE A 8 -33.14 12.27 -39.29
C ILE A 8 -32.62 12.24 -37.86
N ILE A 9 -33.47 12.54 -36.86
CA ILE A 9 -33.11 12.47 -35.45
C ILE A 9 -32.73 11.03 -35.05
N ILE A 10 -33.55 10.03 -35.43
CA ILE A 10 -33.26 8.63 -35.10
C ILE A 10 -31.93 8.16 -35.73
N ILE A 11 -31.66 8.53 -36.99
CA ILE A 11 -30.41 8.18 -37.68
C ILE A 11 -29.21 8.92 -37.06
N SER A 12 -29.36 10.16 -36.60
CA SER A 12 -28.27 10.90 -35.94
C SER A 12 -27.94 10.41 -34.53
N PHE A 13 -28.89 9.76 -33.85
CA PHE A 13 -28.69 9.13 -32.53
C PHE A 13 -28.28 7.65 -32.62
N LEU A 14 -28.43 7.00 -33.78
CA LEU A 14 -28.00 5.63 -34.01
C LEU A 14 -26.50 5.37 -33.74
N PRO A 15 -25.55 6.25 -34.14
CA PRO A 15 -24.13 6.04 -33.81
C PRO A 15 -23.82 6.20 -32.31
N LEU A 16 -24.65 6.92 -31.53
CA LEU A 16 -24.50 7.01 -30.07
C LEU A 16 -24.86 5.70 -29.36
N PHE A 17 -25.73 4.87 -29.94
CA PHE A 17 -26.06 3.54 -29.41
C PHE A 17 -25.04 2.47 -29.82
N ILE A 18 -24.42 2.59 -30.99
CA ILE A 18 -23.42 1.62 -31.48
C ILE A 18 -22.05 1.84 -30.81
N GLY A 19 -21.75 3.05 -30.31
CA GLY A 19 -20.53 3.34 -29.56
C GLY A 19 -20.54 2.96 -28.07
N GLY A 20 -21.65 2.43 -27.55
CA GLY A 20 -21.83 2.13 -26.11
C GLY A 20 -21.44 0.71 -25.68
N ILE A 21 -20.98 -0.15 -26.60
CA ILE A 21 -20.75 -1.57 -26.35
C ILE A 21 -19.37 -1.99 -26.90
N SER A 22 -18.31 -1.40 -26.37
CA SER A 22 -17.00 -2.07 -26.41
C SER A 22 -16.28 -1.80 -25.08
N CYS A 23 -16.87 -2.28 -23.99
CA CYS A 23 -16.07 -2.72 -22.86
C CYS A 23 -15.69 -4.18 -23.18
N ASP A 24 -14.79 -4.37 -24.14
CA ASP A 24 -14.10 -5.65 -24.24
C ASP A 24 -13.29 -5.83 -22.95
N ASP A 25 -13.31 -7.04 -22.38
CA ASP A 25 -12.47 -7.38 -21.23
C ASP A 25 -11.01 -7.15 -21.63
N CYS A 26 -10.37 -6.16 -21.02
CA CYS A 26 -8.94 -5.93 -21.22
C CYS A 26 -8.20 -7.20 -20.77
N PRO A 27 -7.27 -7.75 -21.57
CA PRO A 27 -6.54 -8.93 -21.17
C PRO A 27 -5.80 -8.67 -19.85
N GLU A 28 -5.87 -9.64 -18.93
CA GLU A 28 -5.10 -9.56 -17.70
C GLU A 28 -3.62 -9.44 -18.03
N SER A 29 -2.92 -8.53 -17.34
CA SER A 29 -1.49 -8.39 -17.52
C SER A 29 -0.75 -9.45 -16.72
N GLU A 30 0.19 -10.13 -17.38
CA GLU A 30 1.18 -10.97 -16.72
C GLU A 30 2.37 -10.16 -16.19
N ASP A 31 2.31 -8.82 -16.24
CA ASP A 31 3.37 -7.97 -15.71
C ASP A 31 3.53 -8.23 -14.19
N ARG A 32 4.79 -8.40 -13.78
CA ARG A 32 5.17 -8.71 -12.39
C ARG A 32 6.18 -7.70 -11.87
N PHE A 33 6.28 -7.59 -10.56
CA PHE A 33 7.43 -6.96 -9.92
C PHE A 33 7.90 -7.81 -8.74
N LYS A 34 9.19 -7.69 -8.41
CA LYS A 34 9.78 -8.25 -7.20
C LYS A 34 10.24 -7.14 -6.27
N VAL A 35 10.28 -7.40 -4.97
CA VAL A 35 10.83 -6.46 -3.97
C VAL A 35 12.34 -6.55 -3.99
N THR A 36 13.03 -5.43 -4.22
CA THR A 36 14.49 -5.37 -4.20
C THR A 36 15.03 -4.75 -2.93
N SER A 37 14.29 -3.80 -2.34
CA SER A 37 14.67 -3.16 -1.10
C SER A 37 13.45 -2.48 -0.44
N LEU A 38 13.64 -1.97 0.77
CA LEU A 38 12.68 -1.14 1.48
C LEU A 38 13.32 0.21 1.83
N ILE A 39 12.62 1.30 1.52
CA ILE A 39 12.95 2.65 2.00
C ILE A 39 12.14 2.90 3.27
N TRP A 40 12.83 3.29 4.34
CA TRP A 40 12.21 3.52 5.65
C TRP A 40 12.27 4.98 6.08
N GLY A 41 11.34 5.39 6.94
CA GLY A 41 11.38 6.69 7.60
C GLY A 41 10.42 6.81 8.78
N GLU A 42 10.75 7.69 9.72
CA GLU A 42 9.95 7.98 10.91
C GLU A 42 9.22 9.31 10.76
N TRP A 43 7.91 9.30 11.08
CA TRP A 43 7.04 10.45 10.89
C TRP A 43 6.07 10.63 12.06
N GLU A 44 5.56 11.85 12.23
CA GLU A 44 4.30 12.06 12.94
C GLU A 44 3.17 11.79 11.95
N ALA A 45 2.31 10.83 12.27
CA ALA A 45 1.15 10.45 11.47
C ALA A 45 -0.16 10.84 12.15
N SER A 46 -1.15 11.20 11.35
CA SER A 46 -2.53 11.39 11.77
C SER A 46 -3.45 10.66 10.81
N TYR A 47 -4.21 9.70 11.33
CA TYR A 47 -5.16 8.91 10.56
C TYR A 47 -6.60 9.33 10.86
N SER A 48 -7.41 9.45 9.80
CA SER A 48 -8.82 9.83 9.89
C SER A 48 -9.70 8.67 9.46
N GLU A 49 -10.45 8.05 10.36
CA GLU A 49 -11.33 6.89 10.11
C GLU A 49 -12.69 7.26 9.47
N ASN A 50 -12.72 8.29 8.64
CA ASN A 50 -13.96 8.84 8.08
C ASN A 50 -14.40 8.02 6.85
N ALA A 51 -15.53 8.38 6.24
CA ALA A 51 -16.00 7.79 4.98
C ALA A 51 -14.98 7.84 3.83
N ARG A 52 -13.93 8.67 3.96
CA ARG A 52 -12.74 8.66 3.11
C ARG A 52 -11.53 8.63 4.05
N PRO A 53 -10.97 7.45 4.33
CA PRO A 53 -9.78 7.33 5.13
C PRO A 53 -8.64 8.18 4.55
N GLN A 54 -7.90 8.85 5.42
CA GLN A 54 -6.76 9.67 5.02
C GLN A 54 -5.66 9.54 6.06
N LEU A 55 -4.46 9.23 5.57
CA LEU A 55 -3.23 9.30 6.34
C LEU A 55 -2.49 10.60 5.99
N LYS A 56 -2.11 11.36 7.02
CA LYS A 56 -1.31 12.59 6.88
C LYS A 56 -0.04 12.45 7.67
N PHE A 57 1.06 12.89 7.07
CA PHE A 57 2.38 12.91 7.68
C PHE A 57 2.86 14.33 7.93
N SER A 58 3.62 14.49 9.01
CA SER A 58 4.40 15.68 9.31
C SER A 58 5.72 15.28 9.95
N GLU A 59 6.73 16.13 9.86
CA GLU A 59 8.02 15.90 10.51
C GLU A 59 7.88 15.85 12.03
N ILE A 60 8.68 14.99 12.67
CA ILE A 60 8.77 14.91 14.12
C ILE A 60 9.59 16.09 14.63
N ASN A 61 8.89 17.12 15.11
CA ASN A 61 9.53 18.31 15.66
C ASN A 61 10.17 18.01 17.03
N ASN A 62 11.40 18.51 17.24
CA ASN A 62 12.15 18.37 18.50
C ASN A 62 12.41 16.92 18.93
N GLY A 63 12.37 15.94 18.02
CA GLY A 63 12.63 14.53 18.32
C GLY A 63 11.63 13.92 19.31
N SER A 64 10.43 14.48 19.44
CA SER A 64 9.40 13.99 20.37
C SER A 64 8.03 13.96 19.74
N VAL A 65 7.29 12.88 19.99
CA VAL A 65 5.96 12.64 19.41
C VAL A 65 5.07 11.87 20.39
N ARG A 66 3.76 12.05 20.30
CA ARG A 66 2.80 11.23 21.06
C ARG A 66 2.82 9.81 20.51
N TYR A 67 2.71 8.80 21.38
CA TYR A 67 2.73 7.40 20.95
C TYR A 67 1.76 7.13 19.79
N ASN A 68 0.51 7.56 19.89
CA ASN A 68 -0.53 7.32 18.89
C ASN A 68 -0.38 8.12 17.58
N LYS A 69 0.72 8.86 17.46
CA LYS A 69 1.11 9.55 16.23
C LYS A 69 2.49 9.15 15.75
N PHE A 70 3.27 8.40 16.52
CA PHE A 70 4.54 7.90 16.04
C PHE A 70 4.29 6.85 14.95
N ALA A 71 4.90 7.07 13.79
CA ALA A 71 4.78 6.19 12.66
C ALA A 71 6.16 5.77 12.12
N ILE A 72 6.29 4.49 11.83
CA ILE A 72 7.38 3.93 11.03
C ILE A 72 6.78 3.62 9.66
N VAL A 73 7.29 4.27 8.62
CA VAL A 73 6.79 4.16 7.26
C VAL A 73 7.82 3.41 6.44
N ASN A 74 7.36 2.46 5.62
CA ASN A 74 8.17 1.89 4.55
C ASN A 74 7.48 1.97 3.19
N SER A 75 8.30 2.10 2.16
CA SER A 75 7.90 1.94 0.76
C SER A 75 8.82 0.94 0.07
N VAL A 76 8.24 0.14 -0.81
CA VAL A 76 8.97 -0.90 -1.56
C VAL A 76 9.72 -0.28 -2.73
N GLU A 77 11.03 -0.55 -2.83
CA GLU A 77 11.73 -0.49 -4.10
C GLU A 77 11.53 -1.79 -4.87
N LYS A 78 11.26 -1.66 -6.16
CA LYS A 78 10.85 -2.77 -7.00
C LYS A 78 11.59 -2.81 -8.32
N GLU A 79 11.86 -4.03 -8.77
CA GLU A 79 12.23 -4.30 -10.15
C GLU A 79 11.00 -4.86 -10.87
N THR A 80 10.65 -4.27 -12.03
CA THR A 80 9.43 -4.59 -12.76
C THR A 80 9.75 -5.33 -14.06
N TYR A 81 9.03 -6.43 -14.28
CA TYR A 81 9.10 -7.25 -15.48
C TYR A 81 7.81 -7.08 -16.28
N TYR A 82 7.96 -6.54 -17.48
CA TYR A 82 6.85 -6.39 -18.41
C TYR A 82 6.82 -7.58 -19.34
N SER A 83 5.66 -8.25 -19.40
CA SER A 83 5.35 -9.19 -20.45
C SER A 83 5.50 -8.48 -21.80
N LEU A 84 6.32 -9.07 -22.68
CA LEU A 84 6.25 -8.78 -24.10
C LEU A 84 4.88 -9.32 -24.54
N SER A 85 3.83 -8.51 -24.44
CA SER A 85 2.63 -8.79 -25.21
C SER A 85 3.11 -8.94 -26.64
N GLU A 86 2.97 -10.11 -27.23
CA GLU A 86 3.28 -10.34 -28.63
C GLU A 86 2.56 -9.28 -29.45
N ARG A 87 3.27 -8.21 -29.82
CA ARG A 87 2.92 -7.37 -30.96
C ARG A 87 3.24 -8.19 -32.20
N LEU A 88 2.61 -9.35 -32.35
CA LEU A 88 2.57 -10.08 -33.59
C LEU A 88 1.43 -9.48 -34.43
N ASN A 89 1.85 -8.56 -35.31
CA ASN A 89 1.22 -8.30 -36.60
C ASN A 89 -0.29 -8.01 -36.60
N GLN A 90 -0.69 -6.80 -36.22
CA GLN A 90 -1.93 -6.24 -36.76
C GLN A 90 -1.69 -4.83 -37.31
N ILE A 91 -1.42 -4.83 -38.61
CA ILE A 91 -1.53 -3.69 -39.51
C ILE A 91 -2.97 -3.16 -39.35
N PHE A 92 -3.11 -1.96 -38.78
CA PHE A 92 -4.29 -1.09 -38.81
C PHE A 92 -5.67 -1.77 -38.71
N THR A 93 -6.32 -1.74 -37.55
CA THR A 93 -7.78 -1.52 -37.47
C THR A 93 -8.25 -1.24 -36.04
N THR A 94 -9.01 -0.14 -35.90
CA THR A 94 -9.94 0.22 -34.82
C THR A 94 -9.38 0.69 -33.46
N ASN A 95 -9.99 1.78 -32.97
CA ASN A 95 -9.65 2.58 -31.79
C ASN A 95 -9.80 1.85 -30.43
N THR A 96 -10.10 0.56 -30.42
CA THR A 96 -10.40 -0.22 -29.21
C THR A 96 -9.15 -0.58 -28.40
N LEU A 97 -7.99 -0.79 -29.05
CA LEU A 97 -6.71 -1.08 -28.38
C LEU A 97 -6.09 0.11 -27.62
N LEU A 98 -6.54 1.33 -27.89
CA LEU A 98 -6.09 2.55 -27.19
C LEU A 98 -6.85 2.80 -25.86
N ALA A 99 -7.93 2.06 -25.59
CA ALA A 99 -8.77 2.25 -24.40
C ALA A 99 -8.34 1.42 -23.18
N CYS A 100 -7.56 0.35 -23.37
CA CYS A 100 -7.06 -0.47 -22.27
C CYS A 100 -5.72 0.11 -21.76
N GLN A 101 -5.77 0.84 -20.64
CA GLN A 101 -4.58 1.05 -19.84
C GLN A 101 -4.13 -0.30 -19.28
N ARG A 102 -2.85 -0.65 -19.42
CA ARG A 102 -2.32 -1.87 -18.81
C ARG A 102 -2.51 -1.79 -17.30
N PRO A 103 -3.06 -2.82 -16.64
CA PRO A 103 -3.13 -2.85 -15.19
C PRO A 103 -1.70 -2.81 -14.61
N PRO A 104 -1.52 -2.25 -13.39
CA PRO A 104 -0.20 -2.17 -12.79
C PRO A 104 0.38 -3.59 -12.56
N PRO A 105 1.71 -3.74 -12.67
CA PRO A 105 2.38 -4.99 -12.33
C PRO A 105 2.05 -5.45 -10.91
N ARG A 106 1.91 -6.76 -10.72
CA ARG A 106 1.61 -7.37 -9.41
C ARG A 106 2.83 -8.08 -8.83
N THR A 107 2.90 -8.22 -7.51
CA THR A 107 3.88 -9.09 -6.85
C THR A 107 3.21 -10.39 -6.47
N ASP A 108 3.94 -11.48 -6.62
CA ASP A 108 3.55 -12.79 -6.08
C ASP A 108 4.15 -13.01 -4.67
N GLU A 109 5.02 -12.10 -4.22
CA GLU A 109 5.71 -12.17 -2.93
C GLU A 109 4.75 -11.84 -1.77
N LYS A 110 4.78 -12.71 -0.75
CA LYS A 110 3.93 -12.63 0.44
C LYS A 110 4.67 -12.01 1.60
N LEU A 111 3.99 -11.17 2.35
CA LEU A 111 4.49 -10.66 3.63
C LEU A 111 4.19 -11.71 4.71
N ASN A 112 5.25 -12.31 5.26
CA ASN A 112 5.15 -13.41 6.21
C ASN A 112 5.01 -12.91 7.64
N ASP A 113 5.88 -11.98 8.04
CA ASP A 113 5.94 -11.50 9.42
C ASP A 113 6.58 -10.12 9.51
N ILE A 114 6.19 -9.36 10.55
CA ILE A 114 6.87 -8.13 10.95
C ILE A 114 7.05 -8.20 12.46
N LYS A 115 8.30 -8.14 12.91
CA LYS A 115 8.62 -8.07 14.33
C LYS A 115 9.20 -6.71 14.65
N ILE A 116 8.79 -6.16 15.79
CA ILE A 116 9.19 -4.83 16.21
C ILE A 116 9.74 -4.95 17.63
N PHE A 117 10.94 -4.45 17.87
CA PHE A 117 11.59 -4.53 19.16
C PHE A 117 11.99 -3.14 19.61
N SER A 118 11.91 -2.84 20.90
CA SER A 118 12.47 -1.61 21.48
C SER A 118 13.84 -1.87 22.11
N ASN A 119 14.67 -0.83 22.12
CA ASN A 119 15.97 -0.83 22.79
C ASN A 119 15.90 -0.83 24.34
N ARG A 120 14.70 -0.91 24.92
CA ARG A 120 14.43 -1.00 26.37
C ARG A 120 13.03 -1.56 26.63
N ASP A 121 12.71 -1.80 27.89
CA ASP A 121 11.35 -2.12 28.32
C ASP A 121 10.36 -1.05 27.84
N TYR A 122 9.30 -1.47 27.17
CA TYR A 122 8.25 -0.59 26.69
C TYR A 122 7.19 -0.36 27.78
N ASN A 123 6.76 -1.46 28.38
CA ASN A 123 5.90 -1.48 29.56
C ASN A 123 6.15 -2.78 30.36
N LEU A 124 5.30 -3.07 31.35
CA LEU A 124 5.46 -4.25 32.20
C LEU A 124 5.23 -5.58 31.46
N ASP A 125 4.46 -5.56 30.38
CA ASP A 125 4.12 -6.75 29.58
C ASP A 125 5.13 -6.97 28.43
N TYR A 126 5.77 -5.89 27.98
CA TYR A 126 6.75 -5.90 26.89
C TYR A 126 8.10 -5.37 27.36
N LEU A 127 8.91 -6.29 27.88
CA LEU A 127 10.28 -6.03 28.30
C LEU A 127 11.22 -5.87 27.10
N TYR A 128 12.45 -5.41 27.34
CA TYR A 128 13.51 -5.30 26.34
C TYR A 128 13.60 -6.54 25.45
N ASN A 129 13.71 -6.31 24.12
CA ASN A 129 13.72 -7.35 23.09
C ASN A 129 12.45 -8.22 23.01
N SER A 130 11.35 -7.85 23.66
CA SER A 130 10.03 -8.45 23.37
C SER A 130 9.50 -7.95 22.03
N ASN A 131 8.77 -8.79 21.31
CA ASN A 131 8.10 -8.38 20.08
C ASN A 131 6.89 -7.51 20.43
N LEU A 132 6.87 -6.29 19.91
CA LEU A 132 5.85 -5.26 20.11
C LEU A 132 4.80 -5.22 19.00
N ALA A 133 4.84 -6.15 18.04
CA ALA A 133 3.99 -6.08 16.83
C ALA A 133 2.48 -5.93 17.12
N ASP A 134 1.99 -6.49 18.22
CA ASP A 134 0.60 -6.38 18.68
C ASP A 134 0.22 -4.99 19.19
N LEU A 135 1.20 -4.16 19.58
CA LEU A 135 1.03 -2.76 19.95
C LEU A 135 0.94 -1.82 18.74
N PHE A 136 1.07 -2.35 17.51
CA PHE A 136 1.00 -1.57 16.29
C PHE A 136 -0.27 -1.88 15.48
N ASP A 137 -0.87 -0.82 14.97
CA ASP A 137 -1.75 -0.91 13.81
C ASP A 137 -0.91 -0.71 12.54
N VAL A 138 -1.43 -1.23 11.43
CA VAL A 138 -0.81 -1.11 10.10
C VAL A 138 -1.78 -0.42 9.15
N ILE A 139 -1.28 0.57 8.41
CA ILE A 139 -2.02 1.24 7.36
C ILE A 139 -1.32 0.94 6.03
N ILE A 140 -2.05 0.37 5.07
CA ILE A 140 -1.51 0.02 3.76
C ILE A 140 -2.10 0.83 2.62
N SER A 141 -1.23 1.08 1.65
CA SER A 141 -1.57 1.64 0.36
C SER A 141 -1.00 0.74 -0.74
N SER A 142 -1.91 0.25 -1.58
CA SER A 142 -1.64 -0.80 -2.57
C SER A 142 -2.52 -0.63 -3.80
N TRP A 143 -1.95 0.01 -4.82
CA TRP A 143 -2.36 0.06 -6.22
C TRP A 143 -2.78 -1.31 -6.79
N THR A 144 -2.21 -2.44 -6.34
CA THR A 144 -2.55 -3.78 -6.86
C THR A 144 -3.91 -4.27 -6.36
N THR A 145 -4.26 -3.94 -5.11
CA THR A 145 -5.55 -4.28 -4.48
C THR A 145 -6.56 -3.12 -4.55
N GLY A 146 -6.12 -1.92 -4.94
CA GLY A 146 -6.93 -0.71 -4.93
C GLY A 146 -7.07 -0.08 -3.54
N GLU A 147 -6.33 -0.56 -2.55
CA GLU A 147 -6.36 -0.05 -1.19
C GLU A 147 -5.59 1.28 -1.08
N SER A 148 -6.22 2.25 -0.42
CA SER A 148 -5.64 3.56 -0.15
C SER A 148 -5.87 3.90 1.33
N ASP A 149 -4.80 3.92 2.11
CA ASP A 149 -4.78 4.21 3.54
C ASP A 149 -5.77 3.34 4.34
N VAL A 150 -5.78 2.04 4.08
CA VAL A 150 -6.66 1.09 4.80
C VAL A 150 -5.95 0.59 6.05
N LYS A 151 -6.59 0.76 7.21
CA LYS A 151 -6.03 0.44 8.53
C LYS A 151 -6.49 -0.94 9.00
N TYR A 152 -5.55 -1.69 9.60
CA TYR A 152 -5.74 -2.99 10.19
C TYR A 152 -4.97 -3.08 11.51
N ASN A 153 -5.32 -4.05 12.36
CA ASN A 153 -4.39 -4.50 13.39
C ASN A 153 -3.24 -5.26 12.70
N LEU A 154 -1.98 -4.99 13.07
CA LEU A 154 -0.82 -5.58 12.38
C LEU A 154 -0.82 -7.11 12.42
N VAL A 155 -1.06 -7.68 13.60
CA VAL A 155 -1.02 -9.14 13.80
C VAL A 155 -2.11 -9.83 12.98
N ASP A 156 -3.31 -9.26 12.92
CA ASP A 156 -4.40 -9.83 12.13
C ASP A 156 -4.20 -9.64 10.62
N TYR A 157 -3.60 -8.53 10.21
CA TYR A 157 -3.20 -8.31 8.81
C TYR A 157 -2.20 -9.37 8.36
N LEU A 158 -1.15 -9.65 9.15
CA LEU A 158 -0.15 -10.67 8.82
C LEU A 158 -0.75 -12.09 8.74
N LYS A 159 -1.69 -12.43 9.64
CA LYS A 159 -2.42 -13.71 9.58
C LYS A 159 -3.23 -13.91 8.30
N SER A 160 -3.61 -12.84 7.60
CA SER A 160 -4.32 -12.93 6.32
C SER A 160 -3.42 -13.38 5.16
N ASN A 161 -2.13 -13.58 5.41
CA ASN A 161 -1.12 -13.89 4.40
C ASN A 161 -1.14 -12.91 3.21
N PRO A 162 -0.94 -11.60 3.48
CA PRO A 162 -1.10 -10.56 2.48
C PRO A 162 0.04 -10.56 1.48
N PHE A 163 -0.23 -10.07 0.27
CA PHE A 163 0.86 -9.71 -0.64
C PHE A 163 1.61 -8.49 -0.09
N VAL A 164 2.87 -8.34 -0.49
CA VAL A 164 3.64 -7.16 -0.10
C VAL A 164 2.97 -5.89 -0.66
N PRO A 165 2.53 -4.95 0.20
CA PRO A 165 1.92 -3.70 -0.23
C PRO A 165 2.99 -2.76 -0.77
N ASN A 166 2.59 -1.74 -1.52
CA ASN A 166 3.56 -0.79 -2.07
C ASN A 166 4.12 0.17 -1.03
N SER A 167 3.31 0.53 -0.05
CA SER A 167 3.76 1.24 1.14
C SER A 167 2.95 0.81 2.35
N MET A 168 3.60 0.83 3.50
CA MET A 168 3.00 0.49 4.77
C MET A 168 3.41 1.52 5.82
N THR A 169 2.50 1.80 6.75
CA THR A 169 2.74 2.66 7.90
C THR A 169 2.34 1.91 9.17
N LEU A 170 3.31 1.71 10.05
CA LEU A 170 3.15 1.12 11.37
C LEU A 170 2.91 2.25 12.37
N ILE A 171 1.76 2.26 13.06
CA ILE A 171 1.43 3.28 14.06
C ILE A 171 1.26 2.60 15.43
N LEU A 172 1.93 3.13 16.44
CA LEU A 172 1.74 2.68 17.83
C LEU A 172 0.30 2.94 18.28
N ARG A 173 -0.36 1.94 18.84
CA ARG A 173 -1.73 2.02 19.37
C ARG A 173 -1.78 2.17 20.88
N GLU A 174 -0.72 1.78 21.59
CA GLU A 174 -0.66 1.78 23.05
C GLU A 174 0.54 2.59 23.54
N PRO A 175 0.44 3.31 24.67
CA PRO A 175 1.53 4.10 25.19
C PRO A 175 2.59 3.24 25.90
N PRO A 176 3.85 3.72 25.97
CA PRO A 176 4.83 3.14 26.90
C PRO A 176 4.43 3.42 28.36
N SER A 177 5.03 2.71 29.32
CA SER A 177 4.77 2.96 30.76
C SER A 177 5.20 4.36 31.23
N SER A 178 6.12 5.00 30.51
CA SER A 178 6.57 6.36 30.80
C SER A 178 7.05 7.05 29.53
N THR A 179 6.97 8.37 29.50
CA THR A 179 7.56 9.17 28.42
C THR A 179 9.06 8.97 28.43
N ASN A 180 9.62 8.43 27.34
CA ASN A 180 11.03 8.09 27.27
C ASN A 180 11.55 8.11 25.83
N GLU A 181 12.87 8.09 25.68
CA GLU A 181 13.52 7.88 24.39
C GLU A 181 13.53 6.40 24.02
N PHE A 182 13.06 6.10 22.81
CA PHE A 182 13.00 4.76 22.23
C PHE A 182 13.70 4.72 20.87
N GLU A 183 14.30 3.57 20.59
CA GLU A 183 14.78 3.15 19.28
C GLU A 183 14.09 1.83 18.97
N PHE A 184 13.53 1.71 17.77
CA PHE A 184 12.81 0.51 17.35
C PHE A 184 13.60 -0.22 16.27
N ARG A 185 13.75 -1.53 16.43
CA ARG A 185 14.27 -2.41 15.40
C ARG A 185 13.10 -3.14 14.77
N VAL A 186 12.91 -2.96 13.47
CA VAL A 186 11.87 -3.62 12.68
C VAL A 186 12.53 -4.71 11.85
N GLU A 187 12.10 -5.94 12.03
CA GLU A 187 12.45 -7.09 11.21
C GLU A 187 11.26 -7.38 10.28
N TYR A 188 11.47 -7.33 8.97
CA TYR A 188 10.47 -7.50 7.94
C TYR A 188 10.76 -8.78 7.16
N TYR A 189 9.87 -9.76 7.24
CA TYR A 189 10.03 -11.07 6.61
C TYR A 189 9.03 -11.25 5.46
N LEU A 190 9.51 -11.67 4.31
CA LEU A 190 8.66 -11.97 3.15
C LEU A 190 9.05 -13.32 2.52
N ASP A 191 8.12 -13.90 1.78
CA ASP A 191 8.39 -14.99 0.83
C ASP A 191 8.77 -14.34 -0.50
N GLY A 192 10.00 -13.83 -0.56
CA GLY A 192 10.50 -13.08 -1.71
C GLY A 192 11.30 -13.94 -2.67
N ILE A 193 11.43 -13.47 -3.91
CA ILE A 193 12.17 -14.18 -4.95
C ILE A 193 13.67 -14.18 -4.66
N ASP A 194 14.22 -13.01 -4.30
CA ASP A 194 15.65 -12.82 -4.03
C ASP A 194 15.96 -12.53 -2.55
N HIS A 195 15.00 -11.92 -1.84
CA HIS A 195 15.16 -11.46 -0.47
C HIS A 195 13.99 -11.92 0.39
N ASP A 196 14.28 -12.60 1.49
CA ASP A 196 13.30 -13.08 2.47
C ASP A 196 13.26 -12.22 3.74
N TYR A 197 14.20 -11.28 3.88
CA TYR A 197 14.42 -10.50 5.08
C TYR A 197 14.97 -9.10 4.80
N PHE A 198 14.41 -8.13 5.50
CA PHE A 198 14.94 -6.78 5.63
C PHE A 198 14.89 -6.34 7.10
N ASP A 199 15.84 -5.52 7.53
CA ASP A 199 15.79 -4.87 8.83
C ASP A 199 15.95 -3.36 8.75
N HIS A 200 15.36 -2.69 9.73
CA HIS A 200 15.48 -1.26 9.91
C HIS A 200 15.63 -0.93 11.38
N LEU A 201 16.58 -0.05 11.71
CA LEU A 201 16.72 0.52 13.03
C LEU A 201 16.32 1.99 12.96
N THR A 202 15.29 2.36 13.72
CA THR A 202 14.80 3.73 13.71
C THR A 202 15.81 4.68 14.34
N LYS A 203 15.63 5.98 14.09
CA LYS A 203 16.23 7.00 14.95
C LYS A 203 15.67 6.91 16.38
N ARG A 204 16.45 7.42 17.33
CA ARG A 204 15.99 7.63 18.71
C ARG A 204 15.01 8.79 18.79
N ILE A 205 13.83 8.52 19.35
CA ILE A 205 12.73 9.47 19.43
C ILE A 205 12.09 9.37 20.81
N ILE A 206 11.74 10.51 21.40
CA ILE A 206 10.99 10.58 22.66
C ILE A 206 9.52 10.27 22.36
N ILE A 207 9.06 9.10 22.81
CA ILE A 207 7.67 8.69 22.73
C ILE A 207 6.96 9.15 24.00
N ARG A 208 5.97 10.03 23.84
CA ARG A 208 5.18 10.58 24.93
C ARG A 208 3.93 9.77 25.17
N THR A 209 3.61 9.55 26.44
CA THR A 209 2.34 8.93 26.88
C THR A 209 1.14 9.85 26.63
N GLU A 210 1.36 11.17 26.61
CA GLU A 210 0.37 12.23 26.38
C GLU A 210 0.85 13.37 25.48
#